data_AF-A0A1F1UP96-F1
#
_entry.id   AF-A0A1F1UP96-F1
#
_cell.length_a   1.000
_cell.length_b   1.000
_cell.length_c   1.000
_cell.angle_alpha   90.00
_cell.angle_beta   90.00
_cell.angle_gamma   90.00
#
_symmetry.space_group_name_H-M   'P 1'
#
loop_
_entity.id
_entity.type
_entity.pdbx_description
1 polymer ?
#
loop_
_entity_poly.entity_id
_entity_poly.type
_entity_poly.pdbx_seq_one_letter_code
_entity_poly.pdbx_strand_id
1 'polypeptide(L)'
;MIELPEIENSRVSNLSGGQTRRVGIAASLIHSPDILFLDEPTAGLDPQARIEVRHLLNRLKDSATIILSTHLQDDLEHVADNVVALHNGRIAYEGEWNRLKAVSADNFSSVSTDPLERALAYVASKH
;
A
#
# COMPACT_ATOMS: atom_id res chain seq x y z
N MET A 1 3.42 5.45 18.75
CA MET A 1 3.32 4.05 19.21
C MET A 1 1.98 3.48 18.72
N ILE A 2 1.93 2.24 18.25
CA ILE A 2 0.64 1.63 17.82
C ILE A 2 -0.12 1.20 19.07
N GLU A 3 -1.27 1.82 19.32
CA GLU A 3 -2.14 1.44 20.43
C GLU A 3 -3.15 0.38 19.97
N LEU A 4 -3.17 -0.76 20.66
CA LEU A 4 -4.10 -1.88 20.41
C LEU A 4 -4.71 -2.39 21.74
N PRO A 5 -5.27 -1.51 22.59
CA PRO A 5 -5.75 -1.88 23.93
C PRO A 5 -6.88 -2.90 23.89
N GLU A 6 -7.69 -2.92 22.83
CA GLU A 6 -8.80 -3.87 22.68
C GLU A 6 -8.38 -5.35 22.59
N ILE A 7 -7.11 -5.63 22.28
CA ILE A 7 -6.63 -6.98 21.97
C ILE A 7 -5.39 -7.41 22.77
N GLU A 8 -4.96 -6.61 23.74
CA GLU A 8 -3.73 -6.83 24.53
C GLU A 8 -3.66 -8.23 25.17
N ASN A 9 -4.78 -8.75 25.67
CA ASN A 9 -4.87 -10.06 26.32
C ASN A 9 -5.50 -11.15 25.45
N SER A 10 -5.70 -10.87 24.16
CA SER A 10 -6.33 -11.79 23.23
C SER A 10 -5.29 -12.67 22.53
N ARG A 11 -5.59 -13.96 22.37
CA ARG A 11 -4.77 -14.84 21.53
C ARG A 11 -4.87 -14.38 20.07
N VAL A 12 -3.75 -14.35 19.36
CA VAL A 12 -3.70 -13.96 17.93
C VAL A 12 -4.69 -14.76 17.08
N SER A 13 -4.93 -16.04 17.41
CA SER A 13 -5.92 -16.90 16.75
C SER A 13 -7.36 -16.39 16.81
N ASN A 14 -7.67 -15.50 17.75
CA ASN A 14 -9.02 -14.98 18.00
C ASN A 14 -9.21 -13.57 17.41
N LEU A 15 -8.19 -13.02 16.76
CA LEU A 15 -8.22 -11.68 16.19
C LEU A 15 -8.86 -11.69 14.80
N SER A 16 -9.50 -10.59 14.43
CA SER A 16 -9.91 -10.37 13.03
C SER A 16 -8.69 -10.27 12.13
N GLY A 17 -8.88 -10.40 10.81
CA GLY A 17 -7.80 -10.23 9.83
C GLY A 17 -7.11 -8.86 9.98
N GLY A 18 -7.90 -7.79 10.14
CA GLY A 18 -7.38 -6.43 10.34
C GLY A 18 -6.59 -6.28 11.64
N GLN A 19 -7.08 -6.86 12.74
CA GLN A 19 -6.38 -6.86 14.03
C GLN A 19 -5.05 -7.63 13.95
N THR A 20 -5.06 -8.83 13.36
CA THR A 20 -3.84 -9.63 13.14
C THR A 20 -2.82 -8.85 12.32
N ARG A 21 -3.27 -8.15 11.28
CA ARG A 21 -2.40 -7.31 10.43
C ARG A 21 -1.77 -6.16 11.21
N ARG A 22 -2.55 -5.45 12.03
CA ARG A 22 -2.04 -4.37 12.89
C ARG A 22 -1.02 -4.88 13.92
N VAL A 23 -1.25 -6.04 14.53
CA VAL A 23 -0.29 -6.68 15.43
C VAL A 23 1.00 -7.03 14.70
N GLY A 24 0.91 -7.56 13.48
CA GLY A 24 2.10 -7.83 12.65
C GLY A 24 2.91 -6.58 12.34
N ILE A 25 2.24 -5.48 11.98
CA ILE A 25 2.90 -4.18 11.76
C ILE A 25 3.52 -3.67 13.08
N ALA A 26 2.81 -3.76 14.20
CA ALA A 26 3.36 -3.39 15.51
C ALA A 26 4.61 -4.21 15.87
N ALA A 27 4.60 -5.50 15.60
CA ALA A 27 5.75 -6.38 15.83
C ALA A 27 6.97 -5.95 15.00
N SER A 28 6.77 -5.56 13.74
CA SER A 28 7.86 -5.05 12.89
C SER A 28 8.48 -3.74 13.37
N LEU A 29 7.80 -2.99 14.24
CA LEU A 29 8.29 -1.71 14.77
C LEU A 29 9.04 -1.84 16.09
N ILE A 30 9.08 -3.03 16.72
CA ILE A 30 9.68 -3.23 18.05
C ILE A 30 11.13 -2.74 18.10
N HIS A 31 11.87 -2.91 17.01
CA HIS A 31 13.27 -2.50 16.91
C HIS A 31 13.47 -1.10 16.32
N SER A 32 12.40 -0.30 16.18
CA SER A 32 12.42 1.05 15.61
C SER A 32 13.18 1.12 14.27
N PRO A 33 12.74 0.39 13.23
CA PRO A 33 13.39 0.40 11.92
C PRO A 33 13.40 1.79 11.28
N ASP A 34 14.51 2.13 10.61
CA ASP A 34 14.54 3.25 9.67
C ASP A 34 13.73 2.97 8.40
N ILE A 35 13.63 1.70 8.00
CA ILE A 35 12.93 1.24 6.79
C ILE A 35 12.02 0.05 7.11
N LEU A 36 10.75 0.14 6.72
CA LEU A 36 9.74 -0.88 6.89
C LEU A 36 9.26 -1.41 5.53
N PHE A 37 9.47 -2.71 5.28
CA PHE A 37 8.96 -3.40 4.09
C PHE A 37 7.64 -4.10 4.40
N LEU A 38 6.60 -3.81 3.62
CA LEU A 38 5.27 -4.39 3.78
C LEU A 38 4.78 -5.02 2.49
N ASP A 39 4.55 -6.33 2.52
CA ASP A 39 3.97 -7.03 1.37
C ASP A 39 2.43 -7.01 1.46
N GLU A 40 1.79 -6.29 0.54
CA GLU A 40 0.34 -6.20 0.36
C GLU A 40 -0.45 -5.84 1.65
N PRO A 41 -0.05 -4.80 2.43
CA PRO A 41 -0.45 -4.59 3.83
C PRO A 41 -1.97 -4.55 4.09
N THR A 42 -2.79 -4.27 3.08
CA THR A 42 -4.24 -4.11 3.18
C THR A 42 -5.01 -5.23 2.46
N ALA A 43 -4.33 -6.16 1.78
CA ALA A 43 -4.95 -7.22 1.00
C ALA A 43 -5.77 -8.17 1.87
N GLY A 44 -6.93 -8.59 1.35
CA GLY A 44 -7.85 -9.50 2.05
C GLY A 44 -8.59 -8.89 3.25
N LEU A 45 -8.31 -7.63 3.61
CA LEU A 45 -9.05 -6.93 4.65
C LEU A 45 -10.39 -6.42 4.13
N ASP A 46 -11.38 -6.35 5.02
CA ASP A 46 -12.64 -5.65 4.78
C ASP A 46 -12.42 -4.12 4.65
N PRO A 47 -13.39 -3.37 4.08
CA PRO A 47 -13.21 -1.95 3.81
C PRO A 47 -12.81 -1.12 5.05
N GLN A 48 -13.39 -1.42 6.21
CA GLN A 48 -13.12 -0.68 7.44
C GLN A 48 -11.71 -0.95 7.95
N ALA A 49 -11.29 -2.22 7.97
CA ALA A 49 -9.95 -2.61 8.35
C ALA A 49 -8.86 -2.02 7.43
N ARG A 50 -9.12 -1.90 6.12
CA ARG A 50 -8.20 -1.23 5.18
C ARG A 50 -7.97 0.24 5.56
N ILE A 51 -9.05 0.96 5.86
CA ILE A 51 -8.98 2.37 6.28
C ILE A 51 -8.13 2.50 7.55
N GLU A 52 -8.35 1.63 8.54
CA GLU A 52 -7.59 1.62 9.79
C GLU A 52 -6.10 1.34 9.58
N VAL A 53 -5.76 0.38 8.72
CA VAL A 53 -4.36 0.09 8.36
C VAL A 53 -3.74 1.27 7.62
N ARG A 54 -4.42 1.88 6.66
CA ARG A 54 -3.89 3.07 5.95
C ARG A 54 -3.64 4.25 6.88
N HIS A 55 -4.56 4.53 7.81
CA HIS A 55 -4.34 5.55 8.83
C HIS A 55 -3.13 5.24 9.69
N LEU A 56 -2.92 3.97 10.04
CA LEU A 56 -1.74 3.53 10.76
C LEU A 56 -0.47 3.79 9.93
N LEU A 57 -0.43 3.37 8.66
CA LEU A 57 0.73 3.58 7.79
C LEU A 57 1.08 5.07 7.67
N ASN A 58 0.08 5.93 7.48
CA ASN A 58 0.29 7.38 7.41
C ASN A 58 0.90 7.97 8.69
N ARG A 59 0.55 7.46 9.88
CA ARG A 59 1.20 7.89 11.13
C ARG A 59 2.64 7.39 11.26
N LEU A 60 2.97 6.27 10.63
CA LEU A 60 4.30 5.66 10.74
C LEU A 60 5.33 6.34 9.83
N LYS A 61 4.88 7.02 8.77
CA LYS A 61 5.75 7.76 7.84
C LYS A 61 6.65 8.79 8.52
N ASP A 62 6.20 9.37 9.63
CA ASP A 62 6.98 10.35 10.40
C ASP A 62 8.16 9.72 11.16
N SER A 63 8.17 8.38 11.29
CA SER A 63 9.14 7.63 12.10
C SER A 63 9.99 6.63 11.30
N ALA A 64 9.53 6.21 10.12
CA ALA A 64 10.22 5.24 9.28
C ALA A 64 9.86 5.44 7.80
N THR A 65 10.78 5.12 6.91
CA THR A 65 10.49 5.02 5.47
C THR A 65 9.74 3.73 5.20
N ILE A 66 8.57 3.81 4.56
CA ILE A 66 7.73 2.65 4.26
C ILE A 66 7.86 2.29 2.78
N ILE A 67 8.23 1.05 2.51
CA ILE A 67 8.19 0.45 1.17
C ILE A 67 7.10 -0.61 1.18
N LEU A 68 6.04 -0.41 0.39
CA LEU A 68 4.93 -1.36 0.30
C LEU A 68 4.67 -1.79 -1.13
N SER A 69 4.34 -3.07 -1.31
CA SER A 69 3.74 -3.59 -2.53
C SER A 69 2.21 -3.51 -2.40
N THR A 70 1.53 -3.15 -3.49
CA THR A 70 0.07 -3.15 -3.55
C THR A 70 -0.41 -3.29 -4.99
N HIS A 71 -1.55 -3.93 -5.16
CA HIS A 71 -2.35 -3.92 -6.39
C HIS A 71 -3.65 -3.12 -6.21
N LEU A 72 -3.79 -2.38 -5.10
CA LEU A 72 -4.98 -1.59 -4.79
C LEU A 72 -4.71 -0.11 -5.07
N GLN A 73 -5.51 0.48 -5.96
CA GLN A 73 -5.42 1.91 -6.27
C GLN A 73 -5.57 2.80 -5.03
N ASP A 74 -6.48 2.47 -4.12
CA ASP A 74 -6.72 3.24 -2.89
C ASP A 74 -5.45 3.43 -2.04
N ASP A 75 -4.55 2.44 -2.03
CA ASP A 75 -3.31 2.55 -1.26
C ASP A 75 -2.33 3.51 -1.95
N LEU A 76 -2.32 3.53 -3.29
CA LEU A 76 -1.57 4.51 -4.08
C LEU A 76 -2.12 5.93 -3.87
N GLU A 77 -3.44 6.07 -3.72
CA GLU A 77 -4.09 7.38 -3.55
C GLU A 77 -3.95 7.96 -2.14
N HIS A 78 -3.91 7.11 -1.11
CA HIS A 78 -4.01 7.55 0.28
C HIS A 78 -2.73 7.33 1.11
N VAL A 79 -1.79 6.51 0.62
CA VAL A 79 -0.58 6.15 1.38
C VAL A 79 0.68 6.37 0.56
N ALA A 80 0.71 6.21 -0.75
CA ALA A 80 1.96 6.36 -1.50
C ALA A 80 2.36 7.84 -1.68
N ASP A 81 3.60 8.18 -1.33
CA ASP A 81 4.21 9.47 -1.70
C ASP A 81 4.81 9.40 -3.11
N ASN A 82 5.42 8.27 -3.44
CA ASN A 82 5.95 7.93 -4.77
C ASN A 82 5.58 6.49 -5.13
N VAL A 83 5.53 6.21 -6.43
CA VAL A 83 5.21 4.90 -6.99
C VAL A 83 6.33 4.45 -7.90
N VAL A 84 6.73 3.19 -7.73
CA VAL A 84 7.61 2.47 -8.65
C VAL A 84 6.77 1.38 -9.31
N ALA A 85 6.62 1.44 -10.62
CA ALA A 85 5.95 0.39 -11.39
C ALA A 85 7.00 -0.50 -12.06
N LEU A 86 6.87 -1.80 -11.85
CA LEU A 86 7.76 -2.81 -12.42
C LEU A 86 7.09 -3.50 -13.61
N HIS A 87 7.85 -3.73 -14.68
CA HIS A 87 7.45 -4.56 -15.81
C HIS A 87 8.61 -5.47 -16.23
N ASN A 88 8.36 -6.78 -16.33
CA ASN A 88 9.39 -7.79 -16.68
C ASN A 88 10.67 -7.68 -15.85
N GLY A 89 10.54 -7.46 -14.54
CA GLY A 89 11.67 -7.35 -13.61
C GLY A 89 12.47 -6.05 -13.72
N ARG A 90 11.99 -5.04 -14.45
CA ARG A 90 12.62 -3.74 -14.62
C ARG A 90 11.71 -2.62 -14.13
N ILE A 91 12.31 -1.55 -13.64
CA ILE A 91 11.59 -0.30 -13.35
C ILE A 91 11.17 0.30 -14.68
N ALA A 92 9.86 0.39 -14.88
CA ALA A 92 9.24 0.94 -16.08
C ALA A 92 8.60 2.31 -15.80
N TYR A 93 8.35 2.64 -14.54
CA TYR A 93 7.99 3.98 -14.08
C TYR A 93 8.46 4.22 -12.65
N GLU A 94 8.87 5.46 -12.38
CA GLU A 94 9.16 5.97 -11.04
C GLU A 94 8.66 7.42 -10.94
N GLY A 95 7.88 7.74 -9.91
CA GLY A 95 7.38 9.09 -9.64
C GLY A 95 6.01 9.11 -8.98
N GLU A 96 5.36 10.27 -8.99
CA GLU A 96 4.06 10.47 -8.33
C GLU A 96 2.92 9.71 -9.02
N TRP A 97 2.07 9.04 -8.23
CA TRP A 97 0.88 8.35 -8.72
C TRP A 97 -0.01 9.24 -9.61
N ASN A 98 -0.25 10.49 -9.18
CA ASN A 98 -1.09 11.43 -9.92
C ASN A 98 -0.57 11.70 -11.34
N ARG A 99 0.75 11.73 -11.52
CA ARG A 99 1.35 11.94 -12.84
C ARG A 99 1.19 10.70 -13.71
N LEU A 100 1.41 9.51 -13.17
CA LEU A 100 1.17 8.26 -13.90
C LEU A 100 -0.30 8.13 -14.31
N LYS A 101 -1.21 8.40 -13.39
CA LYS A 101 -2.67 8.37 -13.59
C LYS A 101 -3.14 9.34 -14.69
N ALA A 102 -2.59 10.55 -14.73
CA ALA A 102 -2.92 11.52 -15.77
C ALA A 102 -2.43 11.10 -17.16
N VAL A 103 -1.16 10.72 -17.26
CA VAL A 103 -0.56 10.33 -18.54
C VAL A 103 -1.20 9.05 -19.10
N SER A 104 -1.58 8.10 -18.24
CA SER A 104 -2.26 6.88 -18.68
C SER A 104 -3.70 7.13 -19.12
N ALA A 105 -4.41 8.09 -18.51
CA ALA A 105 -5.76 8.47 -18.92
C ALA A 105 -5.78 9.04 -20.34
N ASP A 106 -4.81 9.89 -20.70
CA ASP A 106 -4.74 10.50 -22.03
C ASP A 106 -4.41 9.47 -23.13
N ASN A 107 -3.56 8.49 -22.83
CA ASN A 107 -3.04 7.54 -23.83
C ASN A 107 -3.82 6.23 -23.93
N PHE A 108 -4.50 5.80 -22.86
CA PHE A 108 -5.09 4.45 -22.75
C PHE A 108 -6.57 4.48 -22.30
N SER A 109 -7.29 5.58 -22.53
CA SER A 109 -8.71 5.73 -22.15
C SER A 109 -9.64 4.64 -22.71
N SER A 110 -9.30 4.04 -23.85
CA SER A 110 -10.08 2.97 -24.48
C SER A 110 -9.83 1.57 -23.90
N VAL A 111 -8.78 1.38 -23.09
CA VAL A 111 -8.36 0.07 -22.60
C VAL A 111 -9.14 -0.36 -21.36
N SER A 112 -9.36 0.55 -20.41
CA SER A 112 -10.14 0.26 -19.19
C SER A 112 -10.67 1.55 -18.55
N THR A 113 -11.77 1.44 -17.81
CA THR A 113 -12.27 2.52 -16.95
C THR A 113 -11.46 2.63 -15.65
N ASP A 114 -10.81 1.54 -15.21
CA ASP A 114 -9.95 1.50 -14.03
C ASP A 114 -8.64 2.27 -14.28
N PRO A 115 -8.35 3.35 -13.52
CA PRO A 115 -7.10 4.08 -13.63
C PRO A 115 -5.85 3.24 -13.39
N LEU A 116 -5.89 2.24 -12.51
CA LEU A 116 -4.75 1.37 -12.25
C LEU A 116 -4.45 0.47 -13.44
N GLU A 117 -5.45 -0.15 -14.03
CA GLU A 117 -5.27 -0.95 -15.26
C GLU A 117 -4.71 -0.11 -16.41
N ARG A 118 -5.22 1.11 -16.61
CA ARG A 118 -4.65 2.03 -17.61
C ARG A 118 -3.19 2.38 -17.34
N ALA A 119 -2.85 2.66 -16.07
CA ALA A 119 -1.48 2.94 -15.67
C ALA A 119 -0.55 1.76 -15.96
N LEU A 120 -0.98 0.54 -15.62
CA LEU A 120 -0.21 -0.67 -15.91
C LEU A 120 -0.07 -0.93 -17.42
N ALA A 121 -1.11 -0.70 -18.21
CA ALA A 121 -1.05 -0.79 -19.67
C ALA A 121 -0.06 0.23 -20.27
N TYR A 122 -0.09 1.47 -19.77
CA TYR A 122 0.88 2.50 -20.15
C TYR A 122 2.31 2.07 -19.84
N VAL A 123 2.55 1.57 -18.63
CA VAL A 123 3.86 1.08 -18.18
C VAL A 123 4.35 -0.10 -19.03
N ALA A 124 3.46 -1.04 -19.37
CA ALA A 124 3.78 -2.18 -20.23
C ALA A 124 4.10 -1.75 -21.68
N SER A 125 3.50 -0.67 -22.17
CA SER A 125 3.76 -0.17 -23.54
C SER A 125 5.14 0.49 -23.72
N LYS A 126 5.84 0.81 -22.61
CA LYS A 126 7.12 1.52 -22.62
C LYS A 126 8.34 0.60 -22.88
N HIS A 127 8.17 -0.72 -22.95
CA HIS A 127 9.27 -1.68 -23.12
C HIS A 127 8.92 -2.89 -23.98
#